data_AF-M0FHN1-F1
#
_entry.id   AF-M0FHN1-F1
#
_cell.length_a   1.000
_cell.length_b   1.000
_cell.length_c   1.000
_cell.angle_alpha   90.00
_cell.angle_beta   90.00
_cell.angle_gamma   90.00
#
_symmetry.space_group_name_H-M   'P 1'
#
loop_
_entity.id
_entity.type
_entity.pdbx_description
1 polymer ?
#
loop_
_entity_poly.entity_id
_entity_poly.type
_entity_poly.pdbx_seq_one_letter_code
_entity_poly.pdbx_strand_id
1 'polypeptide(L)' 'MDSIVGTADDGIVRELEHDDFDPVGTLVLVLIYMAILIGMWVFMYFVEFLGRGLTVVG' A
#
# COMPACT_ATOMS: atom_id res chain seq x y z
N MET A 1 -16.13 -28.36 -42.08
CA MET A 1 -16.94 -27.68 -41.04
C MET A 1 -15.95 -27.29 -39.95
N ASP A 2 -15.47 -26.04 -39.99
CA ASP A 2 -14.58 -25.51 -38.95
C ASP A 2 -15.34 -25.50 -37.64
N SER A 3 -14.87 -26.28 -36.67
CA SER A 3 -15.26 -26.08 -35.29
C SER A 3 -14.66 -24.74 -34.86
N ILE A 4 -15.49 -23.70 -34.86
CA ILE A 4 -15.30 -22.49 -34.05
C ILE A 4 -15.32 -22.94 -32.59
N VAL A 5 -14.26 -23.60 -32.15
CA VAL A 5 -13.99 -23.86 -30.74
C VAL A 5 -13.52 -22.54 -30.16
N GLY A 6 -14.20 -22.11 -29.10
CA GLY A 6 -14.21 -20.73 -28.65
C GLY A 6 -12.84 -20.11 -28.48
N THR A 7 -12.67 -18.95 -29.11
CA THR A 7 -11.74 -17.90 -28.67
C THR A 7 -12.31 -17.22 -27.42
N ALA A 8 -12.74 -18.01 -26.43
CA ALA A 8 -12.91 -17.48 -25.09
C ALA A 8 -11.49 -17.25 -24.59
N ASP A 9 -11.17 -15.99 -24.37
CA ASP A 9 -10.01 -15.51 -23.64
C ASP A 9 -9.97 -16.23 -22.28
N ASP A 10 -9.45 -17.46 -22.24
CA ASP A 10 -9.08 -18.18 -21.02
C ASP A 10 -7.93 -17.37 -20.44
N GLY A 11 -8.31 -16.34 -19.67
CA GLY A 11 -7.44 -15.26 -19.24
C GLY A 11 -6.13 -15.82 -18.76
N ILE A 12 -5.02 -15.27 -19.29
CA ILE A 12 -3.66 -15.76 -19.07
C ILE A 12 -3.42 -15.96 -17.56
N VAL A 13 -3.59 -17.19 -17.06
CA VAL A 13 -3.29 -17.56 -15.68
C VAL A 13 -1.82 -17.92 -15.64
N ARG A 14 -0.97 -16.93 -15.40
CA ARG A 14 0.46 -17.14 -15.11
C ARG A 14 0.60 -17.42 -13.62
N GLU A 15 1.14 -18.57 -13.28
CA GLU A 15 1.65 -18.83 -11.92
C GLU A 15 2.82 -17.88 -11.66
N LEU A 16 2.65 -17.00 -10.66
CA LEU A 16 3.69 -16.07 -10.21
C LEU A 16 4.64 -16.85 -9.29
N GLU A 17 5.91 -16.97 -9.68
CA GLU A 17 6.90 -17.61 -8.82
C GLU A 17 7.37 -16.64 -7.73
N HIS A 18 7.90 -17.15 -6.62
CA HIS A 18 8.39 -16.29 -5.54
C HIS A 18 9.56 -15.38 -5.98
N ASP A 19 10.26 -15.77 -7.04
CA ASP A 19 11.35 -15.02 -7.65
C ASP A 19 10.88 -13.74 -8.37
N ASP A 20 9.58 -13.65 -8.70
CA ASP A 20 8.98 -12.44 -9.27
C ASP A 20 8.70 -11.35 -8.21
N PHE A 21 8.86 -11.66 -6.91
CA PHE A 21 8.67 -10.71 -5.82
C PHE A 21 9.89 -9.81 -5.66
N ASP A 22 9.68 -8.48 -5.67
CA ASP A 22 10.72 -7.49 -5.35
C ASP A 22 10.66 -7.11 -3.85
N PRO A 23 11.52 -7.69 -3.00
CA PRO A 23 11.54 -7.38 -1.58
C PRO A 23 12.02 -5.96 -1.30
N VAL A 24 12.89 -5.41 -2.15
CA VAL A 24 13.46 -4.07 -1.96
C VAL A 24 12.42 -3.02 -2.31
N GLY A 25 11.74 -3.16 -3.45
CA GLY A 25 10.64 -2.29 -3.84
C GLY A 25 9.53 -2.26 -2.79
N THR A 26 9.15 -3.43 -2.27
CA THR A 26 8.14 -3.54 -1.21
C THR A 26 8.59 -2.85 0.08
N LEU A 27 9.86 -3.05 0.49
CA LEU A 27 10.41 -2.39 1.67
C LEU A 27 10.40 -0.86 1.52
N VAL A 28 10.76 -0.34 0.34
CA VAL A 28 10.72 1.09 0.05
C VAL A 28 9.30 1.64 0.16
N LEU A 29 8.30 0.93 -0.36
CA LEU A 29 6.88 1.33 -0.22
C LEU A 29 6.45 1.38 1.24
N VAL A 30 6.83 0.38 2.04
CA VAL A 30 6.54 0.35 3.48
C VAL A 30 7.21 1.52 4.21
N LEU A 31 8.47 1.83 3.91
CA LEU A 31 9.18 2.94 4.53
C LEU A 31 8.57 4.30 4.16
N ILE A 32 8.18 4.50 2.90
CA ILE A 32 7.47 5.70 2.46
C ILE A 32 6.14 5.83 3.19
N TYR A 33 5.36 4.74 3.27
CA TYR A 33 4.10 4.71 4.00
C TYR A 33 4.31 5.09 5.48
N MET A 34 5.32 4.51 6.13
CA MET A 34 5.62 4.83 7.52
C MET A 34 6.06 6.28 7.70
N ALA A 35 6.84 6.83 6.78
CA ALA A 35 7.24 8.24 6.82
C ALA A 35 6.02 9.17 6.71
N ILE A 36 5.04 8.83 5.87
CA ILE A 36 3.78 9.57 5.75
C ILE A 36 3.01 9.49 7.07
N LEU A 37 2.84 8.30 7.65
CA LEU A 37 2.14 8.13 8.93
C LEU A 37 2.79 8.93 10.05
N ILE A 38 4.12 8.85 10.19
CA ILE A 38 4.86 9.61 11.19
C ILE A 38 4.74 11.11 10.93
N GLY A 39 4.85 11.54 9.68
CA GLY A 39 4.68 12.95 9.29
C GLY A 39 3.29 13.48 9.64
N MET A 40 2.24 12.72 9.33
CA MET A 40 0.86 13.05 9.70
C MET A 40 0.68 13.05 11.21
N TRP A 41 1.23 12.06 11.93
CA TRP A 41 1.15 11.96 13.39
C TRP A 41 1.82 13.16 14.08
N VAL A 42 3.06 13.48 13.68
CA VAL A 42 3.80 14.66 14.17
C VAL A 42 3.04 15.95 13.85
N PHE A 43 2.52 16.07 12.62
CA PHE A 43 1.72 17.23 12.22
C PHE A 43 0.47 17.38 13.09
N MET A 44 -0.26 16.29 13.34
CA MET A 44 -1.44 16.29 14.20
C MET A 44 -1.07 16.70 15.64
N TYR A 45 0.03 16.16 16.18
CA TYR A 45 0.56 16.56 17.47
C TYR A 45 0.80 18.08 17.53
N PHE A 46 1.47 18.66 16.52
CA PHE A 46 1.64 20.11 16.48
C PHE A 46 0.30 20.86 16.40
N VAL A 47 -0.64 20.43 15.55
CA VAL A 47 -1.96 21.08 15.43
C VAL A 47 -2.76 21.04 16.74
N GLU A 48 -2.64 19.95 17.50
CA GLU A 48 -3.33 19.77 18.77
C GLU A 48 -2.70 20.58 19.91
N PHE A 49 -1.36 20.55 20.03
CA PHE A 49 -0.65 21.11 21.18
C PHE A 49 -0.12 22.54 20.96
N LEU A 50 -0.11 23.05 19.73
CA LEU A 50 0.29 24.42 19.41
C LEU A 50 -0.92 25.37 19.48
N GLY A 51 -1.36 25.71 20.70
CA GLY A 51 -2.40 26.73 20.95
C GLY A 51 -3.61 26.26 21.76
N ARG A 52 -3.72 24.95 22.06
CA ARG A 52 -4.64 24.39 23.06
C ARG A 52 -3.80 23.56 24.02
N GLY A 53 -3.80 23.90 25.31
CA GLY A 53 -3.02 23.16 26.31
C GLY A 53 -3.44 21.68 26.38
N LEU A 54 -2.54 20.81 26.85
CA LEU A 54 -2.71 19.36 27.00
C LEU A 54 -4.05 18.98 27.65
N THR A 55 -5.15 18.84 26.89
CA THR A 55 -6.36 18.18 27.36
C THR A 55 -6.21 16.69 27.14
N VAL A 56 -5.54 16.04 28.09
CA VAL A 56 -5.62 14.58 28.24
C VAL A 56 -7.05 14.25 28.66
N VAL A 57 -7.83 13.69 27.74
CA VAL A 57 -9.10 13.04 28.12
C VAL A 57 -8.76 11.62 28.51
N GLY A 58 -8.70 11.40 29.83
CA GLY A 58 -8.55 10.12 30.50
C GLY A 58 -9.39 10.14 31.77
#